data_AF-A0A9R1RRB6-F1
#
_entry.id   AF-A0A9R1RRB6-F1
#
_cell.length_a   1.000
_cell.length_b   1.000
_cell.length_c   1.000
_cell.angle_alpha   90.00
_cell.angle_beta   90.00
_cell.angle_gamma   90.00
#
_symmetry.space_group_name_H-M   'P 1'
#
loop_
_entity.id
_entity.type
_entity.pdbx_description
1 polymer ?
#
loop_
_entity_poly.entity_id
_entity_poly.type
_entity_poly.pdbx_seq_one_letter_code
_entity_poly.pdbx_strand_id
1 'polypeptide(L)'
;MEKALFIRRGTQVSMEMINMHEKQQFMDDKKLIAIISEAGSAGVSLHADRRAKNQRRRVHVTLELPWSADRAIQQFGRTHRSNQTSAPQYRLLFTNLGGEKRFASIVAKRLESLGALTQGDRRAGPSLSAFNYDSTYGKKALTMVYRGIMEQDSFPVVPPRCSDNQASIEEFITEAKVALVSVGIIRDATVCNGKVAGKLSGRIVDADMHDVARFLNRLLGLAPDIQNRLFDLFISILDVVLHNARREGQLDSGIVDIKGKNIELKEPPKTVHVDSLSGATTILFTFTIDRGVTWESAKAMLDGRENDGAGSSNDGFYESKREWMGRRHFTLALEGSTEGIYKIIRPAIGEALREMPLSELKGKYRKVSSIDKVSKGWQDEYDVSSKQCMHGSKCKVGSYCTVGRRLQEFNILGGLILPVWGTIEKALAKQVYQNHKRIRVVRLVTTNDNQRIVGLFIPNAAVESVLTGLQWVQDIND
;
A
#
# COMPACT_ATOMS: atom_id res chain seq x y z
N MET A 1 6.86 43.77 -10.45
CA MET A 1 5.82 42.81 -10.90
C MET A 1 5.16 43.39 -12.14
N GLU A 2 5.57 42.95 -13.33
CA GLU A 2 4.84 43.26 -14.55
C GLU A 2 3.45 42.62 -14.44
N LYS A 3 2.41 43.46 -14.43
CA LYS A 3 1.03 43.01 -14.56
C LYS A 3 0.90 42.41 -15.96
N ALA A 4 0.73 41.09 -16.04
CA ALA A 4 0.33 40.44 -17.28
C ALA A 4 -1.04 40.98 -17.71
N LEU A 5 -1.04 41.90 -18.67
CA LEU A 5 -2.25 42.46 -19.26
C LEU A 5 -2.80 41.43 -20.26
N PHE A 6 -3.96 40.84 -19.96
CA PHE A 6 -4.68 39.98 -20.90
C PHE A 6 -5.25 40.85 -22.03
N ILE A 7 -4.46 41.07 -23.09
CA ILE A 7 -4.92 41.76 -24.30
C ILE A 7 -5.56 40.72 -25.21
N ARG A 8 -6.88 40.79 -25.40
CA ARG A 8 -7.59 40.02 -26.44
C ARG A 8 -7.13 40.55 -27.80
N ARG A 9 -6.10 39.93 -28.39
CA ARG A 9 -5.47 40.42 -29.63
C ARG A 9 -6.14 39.78 -30.85
N GLY A 10 -6.80 40.60 -31.68
CA GLY A 10 -7.06 40.29 -33.09
C GLY A 10 -8.52 40.26 -33.52
N THR A 11 -9.04 41.40 -33.96
CA THR A 11 -10.34 41.60 -34.63
C THR A 11 -10.42 41.03 -36.07
N GLN A 12 -9.52 40.11 -36.46
CA GLN A 12 -9.39 39.62 -37.85
C GLN A 12 -9.86 38.17 -38.08
N VAL A 13 -10.29 37.45 -37.04
CA VAL A 13 -10.76 36.06 -37.16
C VAL A 13 -12.19 35.99 -36.65
N SER A 14 -13.10 35.39 -37.42
CA SER A 14 -14.49 35.18 -36.99
C SER A 14 -14.52 34.35 -35.71
N MET A 15 -15.49 34.62 -34.83
CA MET A 15 -15.63 33.91 -33.55
C MET A 15 -15.64 32.38 -33.71
N GLU A 16 -16.16 31.88 -34.83
CA GLU A 16 -16.21 30.45 -35.17
C GLU A 16 -14.83 29.84 -35.46
N MET A 17 -13.89 30.62 -35.99
CA MET A 17 -12.54 30.15 -36.38
C MET A 17 -11.46 30.40 -35.33
N ILE A 18 -11.76 31.13 -34.25
CA ILE A 18 -10.78 31.49 -33.21
C ILE A 18 -10.08 30.25 -32.64
N ASN A 19 -10.82 29.19 -32.29
CA ASN A 19 -10.23 27.99 -31.68
C ASN A 19 -9.23 27.28 -32.62
N MET A 20 -9.53 27.25 -33.92
CA MET A 20 -8.66 26.66 -34.93
C MET A 20 -7.42 27.52 -35.16
N HIS A 21 -7.58 28.83 -35.17
CA HIS A 21 -6.48 29.78 -35.28
C HIS A 21 -5.52 29.69 -34.08
N GLU A 22 -6.06 29.68 -32.86
CA GLU A 22 -5.31 29.51 -31.61
C GLU A 22 -4.53 28.18 -31.59
N LYS A 23 -5.21 27.07 -31.96
CA LYS A 23 -4.57 25.76 -32.10
C LYS A 23 -3.41 25.81 -33.08
N GLN A 24 -3.62 26.41 -34.26
CA GLN A 24 -2.59 26.48 -35.30
C GLN A 24 -1.37 27.28 -34.83
N GLN A 25 -1.59 28.44 -34.18
CA GLN A 25 -0.50 29.24 -33.62
C GLN A 25 0.31 28.47 -32.58
N PHE A 26 -0.34 27.66 -31.75
CA PHE A 26 0.36 26.79 -30.79
C PHE A 26 1.17 25.68 -31.49
N MET A 27 0.59 25.00 -32.48
CA MET A 27 1.25 23.91 -33.21
C MET A 27 2.38 24.41 -34.15
N ASP A 28 2.31 25.66 -34.61
CA ASP A 28 3.33 26.34 -35.44
C ASP A 28 4.45 27.00 -34.63
N ASP A 29 4.48 26.77 -33.32
CA ASP A 29 5.48 27.32 -32.39
C ASP A 29 5.42 28.84 -32.20
N LYS A 30 4.32 29.49 -32.62
CA LYS A 30 4.09 30.94 -32.43
C LYS A 30 3.58 31.26 -31.02
N LYS A 31 2.93 30.29 -30.36
CA LYS A 31 2.48 30.36 -28.97
C LYS A 31 3.04 29.19 -28.16
N LEU A 32 3.47 29.50 -26.94
CA LEU A 32 4.03 28.51 -26.01
C LEU A 32 2.97 27.88 -25.10
N ILE A 33 1.84 28.55 -24.90
CA ILE A 33 0.78 28.15 -23.97
C ILE A 33 -0.53 28.08 -24.76
N ALA A 34 -1.26 26.99 -24.56
CA ALA A 34 -2.63 26.82 -25.01
C ALA A 34 -3.52 26.57 -23.78
N ILE A 35 -4.64 27.28 -23.71
CA ILE A 35 -5.64 27.12 -22.66
C ILE A 35 -6.87 26.48 -23.32
N ILE A 36 -7.33 25.37 -22.76
CA ILE A 36 -8.52 24.66 -23.24
C ILE A 36 -9.54 24.56 -22.11
N SER A 37 -10.81 24.78 -22.45
CA SER A 37 -11.96 24.49 -21.60
C SER A 37 -12.69 23.25 -22.13
N GLU A 38 -13.59 22.68 -21.33
CA GLU A 38 -14.40 21.54 -21.77
C GLU A 38 -15.14 21.86 -23.09
N ALA A 39 -15.85 23.00 -23.13
CA ALA A 39 -16.59 23.48 -24.29
C ALA A 39 -15.70 23.82 -25.51
N GLY A 40 -14.46 24.28 -25.28
CA GLY A 40 -13.53 24.68 -26.34
C GLY A 40 -12.59 23.58 -26.84
N SER A 41 -12.66 22.36 -26.27
CA SER A 41 -11.68 21.28 -26.53
C SER A 41 -12.18 20.19 -27.49
N ALA A 42 -13.46 20.21 -27.88
CA ALA A 42 -14.03 19.25 -28.80
C ALA A 42 -13.27 19.26 -30.14
N GLY A 43 -12.83 18.08 -30.60
CA GLY A 43 -12.02 17.93 -31.82
C GLY A 43 -10.58 18.48 -31.78
N VAL A 44 -10.17 19.21 -30.74
CA VAL A 44 -8.84 19.84 -30.69
C VAL A 44 -7.74 18.82 -30.35
N SER A 45 -6.60 18.93 -31.03
CA SER A 45 -5.43 18.07 -30.84
C SER A 45 -4.18 18.95 -30.66
N LEU A 46 -3.51 18.81 -29.52
CA LEU A 46 -2.38 19.63 -29.06
C LEU A 46 -1.17 18.78 -28.67
N HIS A 47 -1.15 17.49 -29.02
CA HIS A 47 -0.02 16.60 -28.74
C HIS A 47 1.25 17.04 -29.49
N ALA A 48 2.41 16.52 -29.08
CA ALA A 48 3.69 16.81 -29.74
C ALA A 48 3.81 15.99 -31.05
N ASP A 49 2.96 16.29 -32.03
CA ASP A 49 2.87 15.58 -33.31
C ASP A 49 4.20 15.71 -34.08
N ARG A 50 4.72 14.58 -34.60
CA ARG A 50 5.89 14.55 -35.48
C ARG A 50 5.72 15.40 -36.75
N ARG A 51 4.47 15.67 -37.16
CA ARG A 51 4.15 16.48 -38.35
C ARG A 51 4.10 17.98 -38.09
N ALA A 52 4.00 18.37 -36.82
CA ALA A 52 3.91 19.78 -36.44
C ALA A 52 5.31 20.38 -36.22
N LYS A 53 5.41 21.70 -36.35
CA LYS A 53 6.65 22.44 -36.07
C LYS A 53 6.97 22.44 -34.58
N ASN A 54 5.97 22.65 -33.73
CA ASN A 54 6.14 22.59 -32.28
C ASN A 54 6.10 21.13 -31.78
N GLN A 55 7.28 20.54 -31.61
CA GLN A 55 7.46 19.17 -31.10
C GLN A 55 7.89 19.12 -29.62
N ARG A 56 7.85 20.26 -28.90
CA ARG A 56 8.28 20.33 -27.50
C ARG A 56 7.44 19.40 -26.61
N ARG A 57 8.06 18.81 -25.60
CA ARG A 57 7.34 17.95 -24.64
C ARG A 57 6.20 18.72 -23.99
N ARG A 58 5.00 18.15 -24.03
CA ARG A 58 3.80 18.80 -23.47
C ARG A 58 3.80 18.70 -21.94
N VAL A 59 3.52 19.81 -21.28
CA VAL A 59 3.18 19.86 -19.86
C VAL A 59 1.71 20.22 -19.77
N HIS A 60 0.87 19.24 -19.46
CA HIS A 60 -0.58 19.43 -19.33
C HIS A 60 -0.89 19.76 -17.88
N VAL A 61 -1.27 21.02 -17.64
CA VAL A 61 -1.69 21.49 -16.32
C VAL A 61 -3.21 21.45 -16.24
N THR A 62 -3.76 20.67 -15.32
CA THR A 62 -5.20 20.59 -15.08
C THR A 62 -5.53 21.42 -13.85
N LEU A 63 -6.18 22.56 -14.06
CA LEU A 63 -6.57 23.49 -13.00
C LEU A 63 -7.80 23.00 -12.22
N GLU A 64 -8.76 22.40 -12.93
CA GLU A 64 -9.96 21.81 -12.37
C GLU A 64 -10.08 20.38 -12.90
N LEU A 65 -10.14 19.41 -11.99
CA LEU A 65 -10.33 18.02 -12.36
C LEU A 65 -11.78 17.80 -12.79
N PRO A 66 -12.03 17.18 -13.96
CA PRO A 66 -13.39 16.87 -14.36
C PRO A 66 -14.10 15.96 -13.36
N TRP A 67 -15.39 16.20 -13.17
CA TRP A 67 -16.25 15.43 -12.29
C TRP A 67 -16.35 13.94 -12.66
N SER A 68 -16.06 13.60 -13.93
CA SER A 68 -15.98 12.22 -14.39
C SER A 68 -14.60 11.90 -14.96
N ALA A 69 -14.12 10.69 -14.64
CA ALA A 69 -12.85 10.21 -15.15
C ALA A 69 -12.86 10.09 -16.69
N ASP A 70 -13.98 9.74 -17.32
CA ASP A 70 -14.07 9.66 -18.78
C ASP A 70 -13.82 11.01 -19.44
N ARG A 71 -14.36 12.10 -18.85
CA ARG A 71 -14.07 13.46 -19.30
C ARG A 71 -12.60 13.82 -19.08
N ALA A 72 -12.01 13.43 -17.96
CA ALA A 72 -10.58 13.63 -17.70
C ALA A 72 -9.71 12.91 -18.74
N ILE A 73 -10.01 11.65 -19.08
CA ILE A 73 -9.32 10.89 -20.12
C ILE A 73 -9.47 11.57 -21.48
N GLN A 74 -10.67 12.03 -21.82
CA GLN A 74 -10.91 12.76 -23.06
C GLN A 74 -10.10 14.06 -23.13
N GLN A 75 -9.92 14.77 -22.01
CA GLN A 75 -9.07 15.95 -21.93
C GLN A 75 -7.58 15.60 -22.05
N PHE A 76 -7.12 14.55 -21.37
CA PHE A 76 -5.73 14.08 -21.48
C PHE A 76 -5.39 13.61 -22.89
N GLY A 77 -6.36 12.99 -23.58
CA GLY A 77 -6.27 12.60 -24.99
C GLY A 77 -6.13 13.78 -25.98
N ARG A 78 -6.28 15.04 -25.53
CA ARG A 78 -5.96 16.22 -26.35
C ARG A 78 -4.45 16.40 -26.51
N THR A 79 -3.67 15.99 -25.51
CA THR A 79 -2.21 16.11 -25.49
C THR A 79 -1.48 14.78 -25.60
N HIS A 80 -2.19 13.65 -25.46
CA HIS A 80 -1.64 12.30 -25.55
C HIS A 80 -2.27 11.52 -26.71
N ARG A 81 -1.55 11.34 -27.81
CA ARG A 81 -2.02 10.62 -29.00
C ARG A 81 -0.92 9.78 -29.65
N SER A 82 -1.32 8.88 -30.55
CA SER A 82 -0.39 8.21 -31.46
C SER A 82 0.37 9.24 -32.31
N ASN A 83 1.57 8.90 -32.77
CA ASN A 83 2.47 9.78 -33.54
C ASN A 83 3.09 10.97 -32.77
N GLN A 84 3.05 10.98 -31.43
CA GLN A 84 3.78 11.98 -30.63
C GLN A 84 5.29 11.69 -30.55
N THR A 85 6.13 12.72 -30.56
CA THR A 85 7.60 12.62 -30.35
C THR A 85 7.94 12.28 -28.91
N SER A 86 7.13 12.74 -27.97
CA SER A 86 7.34 12.55 -26.53
C SER A 86 6.00 12.47 -25.80
N ALA A 87 5.97 11.71 -24.70
CA ALA A 87 4.80 11.64 -23.84
C ALA A 87 4.64 12.92 -22.99
N PRO A 88 3.41 13.41 -22.80
CA PRO A 88 3.13 14.55 -21.93
C PRO A 88 3.53 14.27 -20.48
N GLN A 89 3.83 15.34 -19.74
CA GLN A 89 3.79 15.35 -18.28
C GLN A 89 2.46 15.93 -17.82
N TYR A 90 1.77 15.25 -16.90
CA TYR A 90 0.55 15.75 -16.29
C TYR A 90 0.86 16.43 -14.95
N ARG A 91 0.31 17.63 -14.75
CA ARG A 91 0.36 18.39 -13.50
C ARG A 91 -1.08 18.65 -13.07
N LEU A 92 -1.58 17.82 -12.15
CA LEU A 92 -2.92 17.98 -11.59
C LEU A 92 -2.82 18.93 -10.40
N LEU A 93 -3.57 20.02 -10.45
CA LEU A 93 -3.67 20.97 -9.35
C LEU A 93 -4.96 20.69 -8.59
N PHE A 94 -4.85 20.65 -7.27
CA PHE A 94 -5.97 20.51 -6.35
C PHE A 94 -5.59 21.24 -5.06
N THR A 95 -6.60 21.80 -4.40
CA THR A 95 -6.48 22.41 -3.09
C THR A 95 -6.29 21.33 -2.03
N ASN A 96 -5.90 21.76 -0.82
CA ASN A 96 -5.80 20.87 0.33
C ASN A 96 -7.18 20.43 0.88
N LEU A 97 -8.30 20.88 0.28
CA LEU A 97 -9.64 20.53 0.71
C LEU A 97 -9.91 19.03 0.55
N GLY A 98 -10.42 18.39 1.60
CA GLY A 98 -10.76 16.96 1.60
C GLY A 98 -11.71 16.57 0.45
N GLY A 99 -12.64 17.46 0.10
CA GLY A 99 -13.55 17.28 -1.02
C GLY A 99 -12.85 17.20 -2.39
N GLU A 100 -11.78 17.95 -2.60
CA GLU A 100 -11.04 17.93 -3.87
C GLU A 100 -10.13 16.70 -4.01
N LYS A 101 -9.62 16.18 -2.89
CA LYS A 101 -8.83 14.94 -2.85
C LYS A 101 -9.62 13.72 -3.36
N ARG A 102 -10.96 13.76 -3.32
CA ARG A 102 -11.84 12.77 -3.96
C ARG A 102 -11.71 12.77 -5.49
N PHE A 103 -11.62 13.93 -6.15
CA PHE A 103 -11.48 13.95 -7.61
C PHE A 103 -10.13 13.41 -8.03
N ALA A 104 -9.09 13.71 -7.24
CA ALA A 104 -7.77 13.13 -7.43
C ALA A 104 -7.81 11.60 -7.35
N SER A 105 -8.55 11.01 -6.40
CA SER A 105 -8.64 9.54 -6.28
C SER A 105 -9.35 8.84 -7.42
N ILE A 106 -10.45 9.42 -7.92
CA ILE A 106 -11.22 8.85 -9.03
C ILE A 106 -10.42 8.91 -10.32
N VAL A 107 -9.77 10.05 -10.60
CA VAL A 107 -8.92 10.23 -11.77
C VAL A 107 -7.67 9.35 -11.66
N ALA A 108 -7.07 9.23 -10.49
CA ALA A 108 -5.97 8.33 -10.17
C ALA A 108 -6.26 6.87 -10.53
N LYS A 109 -7.38 6.32 -10.03
CA LYS A 109 -7.80 4.94 -10.28
C LYS A 109 -7.99 4.64 -11.77
N ARG A 110 -8.45 5.62 -12.54
CA ARG A 110 -8.66 5.46 -13.99
C ARG A 110 -7.40 5.70 -14.82
N LEU A 111 -6.50 6.59 -14.40
CA LEU A 111 -5.16 6.70 -14.97
C LEU A 111 -4.35 5.41 -14.77
N GLU A 112 -4.49 4.75 -13.61
CA GLU A 112 -3.92 3.44 -13.33
C GLU A 112 -4.45 2.37 -14.30
N SER A 113 -5.77 2.35 -14.53
CA SER A 113 -6.43 1.45 -15.50
C SER A 113 -6.00 1.67 -16.96
N LEU A 114 -5.46 2.84 -17.31
CA LEU A 114 -4.94 3.15 -18.66
C LEU A 114 -3.50 2.67 -18.86
N GLY A 115 -2.91 1.95 -17.89
CA GLY A 115 -1.55 1.42 -17.99
C GLY A 115 -0.46 2.48 -17.80
N ALA A 116 -0.82 3.71 -17.40
CA ALA A 116 0.13 4.81 -17.24
C ALA A 116 1.05 4.66 -16.01
N LEU A 117 0.71 3.77 -15.08
CA LEU A 117 1.38 3.62 -13.78
C LEU A 117 1.37 2.16 -13.36
N THR A 118 2.12 1.31 -14.06
CA THR A 118 2.46 0.00 -13.51
C THR A 118 3.55 0.21 -12.44
N GLN A 119 3.38 -0.39 -11.27
CA GLN A 119 4.34 -0.32 -10.15
C GLN A 119 5.75 -0.85 -10.48
N GLY A 120 6.01 -1.24 -11.75
CA GLY A 120 7.30 -1.69 -12.26
C GLY A 120 8.21 -0.59 -12.82
N ASP A 121 7.72 0.62 -13.13
CA ASP A 121 8.57 1.70 -13.65
C ASP A 121 9.16 2.54 -12.49
N ARG A 122 10.48 2.43 -12.25
CA ARG A 122 11.21 3.22 -11.23
C ARG A 122 11.14 4.74 -11.47
N ARG A 123 10.67 5.20 -12.63
CA ARG A 123 10.52 6.63 -12.97
C ARG A 123 9.14 7.19 -12.64
N ALA A 124 8.17 6.34 -12.28
CA ALA A 124 6.89 6.80 -11.78
C ALA A 124 7.07 7.39 -10.36
N GLY A 125 6.48 8.56 -10.12
CA GLY A 125 6.39 9.15 -8.78
C GLY A 125 5.52 8.30 -7.82
N PRO A 126 5.12 8.83 -6.65
CA PRO A 126 4.28 8.08 -5.71
C PRO A 126 3.04 7.52 -6.42
N SER A 127 2.78 6.23 -6.20
CA SER A 127 1.69 5.50 -6.83
C SER A 127 0.35 6.19 -6.58
N LEU A 128 -0.42 6.41 -7.63
CA LEU A 128 -1.77 6.97 -7.56
C LEU A 128 -2.75 6.08 -6.76
N SER A 129 -2.38 4.82 -6.49
CA SER A 129 -3.10 3.92 -5.59
C SER A 129 -3.21 4.44 -4.14
N ALA A 130 -2.32 5.34 -3.71
CA ALA A 130 -2.40 6.01 -2.40
C ALA A 130 -3.70 6.80 -2.21
N PHE A 131 -4.36 7.17 -3.31
CA PHE A 131 -5.63 7.89 -3.28
C PHE A 131 -6.85 6.96 -3.38
N ASN A 132 -6.72 5.64 -3.53
CA ASN A 132 -7.87 4.74 -3.71
C ASN A 132 -8.68 4.50 -2.41
N TYR A 133 -9.50 5.48 -2.02
CA TYR A 133 -10.33 5.44 -0.82
C TYR A 133 -11.52 4.47 -0.89
N ASP A 134 -11.94 4.03 -2.08
CA ASP A 134 -13.05 3.08 -2.25
C ASP A 134 -12.59 1.60 -2.15
N SER A 135 -11.41 1.37 -1.58
CA SER A 135 -10.91 0.04 -1.27
C SER A 135 -11.67 -0.61 -0.11
N THR A 136 -11.53 -1.93 0.07
CA THR A 136 -12.08 -2.65 1.23
C THR A 136 -11.61 -2.04 2.56
N TYR A 137 -10.37 -1.55 2.61
CA TYR A 137 -9.81 -0.83 3.74
C TYR A 137 -10.46 0.52 3.97
N GLY A 138 -10.73 1.28 2.90
CA GLY A 138 -11.46 2.54 2.99
C GLY A 138 -12.90 2.37 3.46
N LYS A 139 -13.60 1.32 3.02
CA LYS A 139 -14.94 0.97 3.53
C LYS A 139 -14.90 0.65 5.02
N LYS A 140 -13.93 -0.15 5.46
CA LYS A 140 -13.73 -0.47 6.89
C LYS A 140 -13.41 0.79 7.72
N ALA A 141 -12.55 1.66 7.20
CA ALA A 141 -12.21 2.92 7.87
C ALA A 141 -13.43 3.84 8.00
N LEU A 142 -14.25 3.95 6.95
CA LEU A 142 -15.48 4.73 6.99
C LEU A 142 -16.47 4.20 8.03
N THR A 143 -16.65 2.89 8.11
CA THR A 143 -17.47 2.27 9.15
C THR A 143 -16.99 2.65 10.55
N MET A 144 -15.67 2.63 10.78
CA MET A 144 -15.10 3.04 12.07
C MET A 144 -15.31 4.53 12.37
N VAL A 145 -15.20 5.41 11.36
CA VAL A 145 -15.55 6.84 11.50
C VAL A 145 -17.00 6.99 11.95
N TYR A 146 -17.93 6.36 11.24
CA TYR A 146 -19.36 6.48 11.54
C TYR A 146 -19.71 5.91 12.91
N ARG A 147 -19.19 4.74 13.27
CA ARG A 147 -19.44 4.16 14.60
C ARG A 147 -18.87 5.02 15.73
N GLY A 148 -17.70 5.61 15.51
CA GLY A 148 -17.11 6.56 16.47
C GLY A 148 -17.94 7.84 16.63
N ILE A 149 -18.39 8.44 15.53
CA ILE A 149 -19.27 9.62 15.58
C ILE A 149 -20.64 9.29 16.19
N MET A 150 -21.17 8.10 15.94
CA MET A 150 -22.41 7.62 16.55
C MET A 150 -22.24 7.17 18.00
N GLU A 151 -21.04 7.31 18.59
CA GLU A 151 -20.69 6.90 19.95
C GLU A 151 -20.95 5.41 20.22
N GLN A 152 -20.88 4.56 19.19
CA GLN A 152 -21.04 3.11 19.31
C GLN A 152 -19.71 2.43 19.66
N ASP A 153 -18.60 2.97 19.12
CA ASP A 153 -17.24 2.50 19.33
C ASP A 153 -16.33 3.69 19.66
N SER A 154 -15.20 3.47 20.35
CA SER A 154 -14.17 4.50 20.52
C SER A 154 -13.34 4.66 19.23
N PHE A 155 -12.91 5.88 18.91
CA PHE A 155 -11.99 6.09 17.79
C PHE A 155 -10.65 5.37 18.04
N PRO A 156 -10.04 4.75 17.01
CA PRO A 156 -8.72 4.13 17.13
C PRO A 156 -7.58 5.15 17.17
N VAL A 157 -7.89 6.42 16.89
CA VAL A 157 -6.99 7.57 16.86
C VAL A 157 -7.71 8.78 17.46
N VAL A 158 -6.97 9.68 18.09
CA VAL A 158 -7.51 10.98 18.50
C VAL A 158 -7.88 11.77 17.23
N PRO A 159 -9.10 12.31 17.09
CA PRO A 159 -9.46 13.08 15.92
C PRO A 159 -8.49 14.24 15.68
N PRO A 160 -8.02 14.44 14.44
CA PRO A 160 -7.07 15.50 14.13
C PRO A 160 -7.56 16.86 14.61
N ARG A 161 -6.64 17.65 15.18
CA ARG A 161 -6.90 18.96 15.81
C ARG A 161 -7.71 18.93 17.10
N CYS A 162 -7.97 17.75 17.68
CA CYS A 162 -8.44 17.62 19.06
C CYS A 162 -7.25 17.41 20.00
N SER A 163 -7.32 17.96 21.21
CA SER A 163 -6.43 17.57 22.30
C SER A 163 -6.86 16.21 22.85
N ASP A 164 -5.98 15.52 23.56
CA ASP A 164 -6.29 14.19 24.17
C ASP A 164 -7.26 14.29 25.38
N ASN A 165 -8.02 15.39 25.46
CA ASN A 165 -8.99 15.66 26.50
C ASN A 165 -10.38 15.27 26.02
N GLN A 166 -11.11 14.53 26.86
CA GLN A 166 -12.46 14.02 26.60
C GLN A 166 -13.44 15.08 26.07
N ALA A 167 -13.38 16.31 26.60
CA ALA A 167 -14.27 17.40 26.21
C ALA A 167 -14.09 17.85 24.75
N SER A 168 -12.87 17.86 24.22
CA SER A 168 -12.61 18.30 22.84
C SER A 168 -13.10 17.27 21.81
N ILE A 169 -13.01 15.99 22.17
CA ILE A 169 -13.51 14.88 21.37
C ILE A 169 -15.05 14.91 21.34
N GLU A 170 -15.70 15.18 22.47
CA GLU A 170 -17.15 15.30 22.56
C GLU A 170 -17.69 16.50 21.75
N GLU A 171 -16.99 17.64 21.77
CA GLU A 171 -17.30 18.81 20.94
C GLU A 171 -17.20 18.47 19.46
N PHE A 172 -16.09 17.83 19.03
CA PHE A 172 -15.93 17.37 17.66
C PHE A 172 -17.03 16.38 17.23
N ILE A 173 -17.38 15.41 18.07
CA ILE A 173 -18.47 14.45 17.77
C ILE A 173 -19.79 15.19 17.57
N THR A 174 -20.07 16.20 18.38
CA THR A 174 -21.31 16.99 18.28
C THR A 174 -21.37 17.76 16.96
N GLU A 175 -20.30 18.47 16.60
CA GLU A 175 -20.20 19.18 15.32
C GLU A 175 -20.28 18.23 14.12
N ALA A 176 -19.58 17.10 14.20
CA ALA A 176 -19.59 16.06 13.18
C ALA A 176 -21.01 15.50 12.96
N LYS A 177 -21.77 15.24 14.02
CA LYS A 177 -23.17 14.79 13.91
C LYS A 177 -24.04 15.82 13.22
N VAL A 178 -23.95 17.10 13.62
CA VAL A 178 -24.72 18.18 12.99
C VAL A 178 -24.41 18.27 11.50
N ALA A 179 -23.12 18.21 11.13
CA ALA A 179 -22.68 18.23 9.74
C ALA A 179 -23.19 17.00 8.95
N LEU A 180 -23.12 15.79 9.53
CA LEU A 180 -23.61 14.58 8.85
C LEU A 180 -25.13 14.54 8.71
N VAL A 181 -25.88 15.17 9.63
CA VAL A 181 -27.32 15.39 9.49
C VAL A 181 -27.60 16.39 8.37
N SER A 182 -26.87 17.51 8.31
CA SER A 182 -27.12 18.57 7.31
C SER A 182 -26.91 18.09 5.87
N VAL A 183 -26.04 17.09 5.66
CA VAL A 183 -25.79 16.49 4.34
C VAL A 183 -26.58 15.19 4.09
N GLY A 184 -27.46 14.80 5.02
CA GLY A 184 -28.34 13.65 4.86
C GLY A 184 -27.63 12.28 4.90
N ILE A 185 -26.51 12.19 5.60
CA ILE A 185 -25.87 10.90 5.94
C ILE A 185 -26.56 10.31 7.17
N ILE A 186 -26.72 11.11 8.23
CA ILE A 186 -27.53 10.74 9.39
C ILE A 186 -28.98 11.13 9.10
N ARG A 187 -29.89 10.17 9.20
CA ARG A 187 -31.33 10.35 8.98
C ARG A 187 -32.09 10.17 10.29
N ASP A 188 -33.35 10.62 10.30
CA ASP A 188 -34.27 10.50 11.43
C ASP A 188 -33.70 11.10 12.72
N ALA A 189 -33.02 12.24 12.59
CA ALA A 189 -32.38 12.92 13.70
C ALA A 189 -33.44 13.48 14.66
N THR A 190 -33.46 12.97 15.88
CA THR A 190 -34.30 13.45 16.98
C THR A 190 -33.43 14.12 18.04
N VAL A 191 -33.92 15.22 18.60
CA VAL A 191 -33.31 15.86 19.75
C VAL A 191 -33.83 15.14 20.99
N CYS A 192 -32.96 14.41 21.69
CA CYS A 192 -33.36 13.71 22.91
C CYS A 192 -33.44 14.69 24.09
N ASN A 193 -34.59 14.79 24.75
CA ASN A 193 -34.79 15.53 26.01
C ASN A 193 -34.33 14.70 27.24
N GLY A 194 -33.14 14.11 27.18
CA GLY A 194 -32.53 13.39 28.31
C GLY A 194 -31.75 14.31 29.27
N LYS A 195 -31.09 13.73 30.29
CA LYS A 195 -30.29 14.45 31.31
C LYS A 195 -29.19 15.39 30.76
N VAL A 196 -28.85 15.27 29.48
CA VAL A 196 -27.99 16.19 28.73
C VAL A 196 -28.84 16.77 27.60
N ALA A 197 -29.23 18.04 27.73
CA ALA A 197 -30.06 18.71 26.73
C ALA A 197 -29.27 18.87 25.42
N GLY A 198 -29.87 18.49 24.28
CA GLY A 198 -29.30 18.76 22.95
C GLY A 198 -28.57 17.59 22.27
N LYS A 199 -28.58 16.37 22.82
CA LYS A 199 -27.96 15.22 22.15
C LYS A 199 -28.77 14.81 20.92
N LEU A 200 -28.21 15.01 19.73
CA LEU A 200 -28.76 14.52 18.46
C LEU A 200 -28.56 13.01 18.35
N SER A 201 -29.68 12.29 18.22
CA SER A 201 -29.71 10.85 17.94
C SER A 201 -30.33 10.63 16.57
N GLY A 202 -29.65 9.88 15.70
CA GLY A 202 -30.16 9.52 14.37
C GLY A 202 -29.62 8.17 13.95
N ARG A 203 -29.90 7.75 12.71
CA ARG A 203 -29.38 6.49 12.15
C ARG A 203 -28.68 6.70 10.82
N ILE A 204 -27.62 5.93 10.62
CA ILE A 204 -26.99 5.76 9.31
C ILE A 204 -27.47 4.40 8.79
N VAL A 205 -28.02 4.39 7.58
CA VAL A 205 -28.53 3.15 6.95
C VAL A 205 -27.34 2.26 6.57
N ASP A 206 -27.48 0.94 6.71
CA ASP A 206 -26.39 -0.02 6.41
C ASP A 206 -25.80 0.12 5.00
N ALA A 207 -26.64 0.49 4.02
CA ALA A 207 -26.20 0.78 2.65
C ALA A 207 -25.20 1.95 2.59
N ASP A 208 -25.36 2.96 3.45
CA ASP A 208 -24.49 4.14 3.50
C ASP A 208 -23.23 3.89 4.36
N MET A 209 -23.24 2.88 5.24
CA MET A 209 -22.15 2.55 6.18
C MET A 209 -20.82 2.19 5.49
N HIS A 210 -20.90 1.71 4.25
CA HIS A 210 -19.74 1.27 3.45
C HIS A 210 -19.60 2.06 2.13
N ASP A 211 -20.41 3.11 1.94
CA ASP A 211 -20.43 3.89 0.70
C ASP A 211 -19.49 5.11 0.81
N VAL A 212 -18.22 4.87 0.49
CA VAL A 212 -17.17 5.90 0.47
C VAL A 212 -17.46 6.96 -0.60
N ALA A 213 -18.02 6.56 -1.75
CA ALA A 213 -18.33 7.50 -2.81
C ALA A 213 -19.40 8.52 -2.37
N ARG A 214 -20.45 8.04 -1.70
CA ARG A 214 -21.49 8.89 -1.10
C ARG A 214 -20.93 9.76 0.01
N PHE A 215 -20.13 9.22 0.94
CA PHE A 215 -19.49 9.99 1.99
C PHE A 215 -18.71 11.19 1.43
N LEU A 216 -17.80 10.93 0.48
CA LEU A 216 -16.97 11.97 -0.12
C LEU A 216 -17.80 12.96 -0.95
N ASN A 217 -18.89 12.53 -1.60
CA ASN A 217 -19.81 13.42 -2.31
C ASN A 217 -20.56 14.35 -1.35
N ARG A 218 -20.98 13.86 -0.20
CA ARG A 218 -21.72 14.65 0.80
C ARG A 218 -20.81 15.62 1.55
N LEU A 219 -19.55 15.26 1.78
CA LEU A 219 -18.52 16.15 2.30
C LEU A 219 -18.34 17.43 1.50
N LEU A 220 -18.61 17.43 0.18
CA LEU A 220 -18.53 18.63 -0.65
C LEU A 220 -19.58 19.69 -0.30
N GLY A 221 -20.68 19.29 0.35
CA GLY A 221 -21.72 20.21 0.80
C GLY A 221 -21.44 20.85 2.16
N LEU A 222 -20.29 20.57 2.78
CA LEU A 222 -19.92 21.09 4.10
C LEU A 222 -18.98 22.29 4.00
N ALA A 223 -18.96 23.10 5.06
CA ALA A 223 -17.99 24.17 5.20
C ALA A 223 -16.55 23.61 5.26
N PRO A 224 -15.54 24.32 4.69
CA PRO A 224 -14.18 23.80 4.56
C PRO A 224 -13.55 23.29 5.85
N ASP A 225 -13.82 23.90 7.00
CA ASP A 225 -13.21 23.49 8.26
C ASP A 225 -13.70 22.11 8.73
N ILE A 226 -15.02 21.95 8.92
CA ILE A 226 -15.61 20.67 9.34
C ILE A 226 -15.41 19.57 8.28
N GLN A 227 -15.44 19.94 6.99
CA GLN A 227 -15.10 19.04 5.89
C GLN A 227 -13.70 18.45 6.06
N ASN A 228 -12.70 19.31 6.28
CA ASN A 228 -11.32 18.87 6.45
C ASN A 228 -11.14 18.05 7.71
N ARG A 229 -11.76 18.42 8.84
CA ARG A 229 -11.67 17.65 10.09
C ARG A 229 -12.24 16.23 9.94
N LEU A 230 -13.42 16.08 9.33
CA LEU A 230 -14.02 14.78 9.05
C LEU A 230 -13.18 13.94 8.09
N PHE A 231 -12.63 14.57 7.04
CA PHE A 231 -11.79 13.88 6.08
C PHE A 231 -10.44 13.47 6.68
N ASP A 232 -9.81 14.35 7.46
CA ASP A 232 -8.53 14.07 8.12
C ASP A 232 -8.70 12.91 9.12
N LEU A 233 -9.79 12.88 9.89
CA LEU A 233 -10.12 11.73 10.75
C LEU A 233 -10.25 10.43 9.94
N PHE A 234 -10.97 10.48 8.80
CA PHE A 234 -11.10 9.32 7.92
C PHE A 234 -9.73 8.83 7.42
N ILE A 235 -8.84 9.73 7.03
CA ILE A 235 -7.48 9.39 6.60
C ILE A 235 -6.66 8.79 7.74
N SER A 236 -6.67 9.38 8.93
CA SER A 236 -5.94 8.83 10.08
C SER A 236 -6.41 7.42 10.46
N ILE A 237 -7.71 7.17 10.41
CA ILE A 237 -8.27 5.82 10.62
C ILE A 237 -7.87 4.88 9.49
N LEU A 238 -7.93 5.32 8.23
CA LEU A 238 -7.51 4.53 7.08
C LEU A 238 -6.03 4.13 7.19
N ASP A 239 -5.16 5.03 7.63
CA ASP A 239 -3.74 4.74 7.83
C ASP A 239 -3.54 3.65 8.89
N VAL A 240 -4.29 3.68 10.00
CA VAL A 240 -4.27 2.61 11.01
C VAL A 240 -4.76 1.28 10.44
N VAL A 241 -5.86 1.30 9.66
CA VAL A 241 -6.39 0.09 9.01
C VAL A 241 -5.37 -0.49 8.02
N LEU A 242 -4.75 0.34 7.18
CA LEU A 242 -3.73 -0.07 6.23
C LEU A 242 -2.46 -0.56 6.93
N HIS A 243 -2.04 0.11 8.00
CA HIS A 243 -0.90 -0.31 8.82
C HIS A 243 -1.15 -1.68 9.46
N ASN A 244 -2.34 -1.91 10.03
CA ASN A 244 -2.73 -3.21 10.57
C ASN A 244 -2.81 -4.28 9.48
N ALA A 245 -3.40 -3.97 8.31
CA ALA A 245 -3.44 -4.89 7.18
C ALA A 245 -2.04 -5.24 6.64
N ARG A 246 -1.11 -4.27 6.65
CA ARG A 246 0.30 -4.47 6.30
C ARG A 246 0.99 -5.38 7.31
N ARG A 247 0.75 -5.16 8.61
CA ARG A 247 1.26 -6.02 9.71
C ARG A 247 0.72 -7.45 9.62
N GLU A 248 -0.53 -7.62 9.22
CA GLU A 248 -1.18 -8.93 9.04
C GLU A 248 -0.84 -9.59 7.69
N GLY A 249 -0.10 -8.91 6.81
CA GLY A 249 0.25 -9.39 5.48
C GLY A 249 -0.94 -9.52 4.52
N GLN A 250 -2.05 -8.81 4.80
CA GLN A 250 -3.27 -8.81 3.99
C GLN A 250 -3.28 -7.71 2.93
N LEU A 251 -2.43 -6.70 3.05
CA LEU A 251 -2.34 -5.59 2.12
C LEU A 251 -1.68 -6.03 0.81
N ASP A 252 -2.43 -5.94 -0.30
CA ASP A 252 -1.92 -6.24 -1.63
C ASP A 252 -1.03 -5.08 -2.10
N SER A 253 0.29 -5.30 -2.05
CA SER A 253 1.29 -4.32 -2.48
C SER A 253 1.77 -4.56 -3.91
N GLY A 254 1.05 -5.32 -4.73
CA GLY A 254 1.49 -5.67 -6.07
C GLY A 254 2.65 -6.67 -6.04
N ILE A 255 3.76 -6.33 -6.69
CA ILE A 255 4.95 -7.21 -6.71
C ILE A 255 5.64 -7.13 -5.34
N VAL A 256 5.71 -8.26 -4.64
CA VAL A 256 6.38 -8.36 -3.34
C VAL A 256 7.86 -8.71 -3.54
N ASP A 257 8.76 -7.82 -3.12
CA ASP A 257 10.19 -8.10 -3.07
C ASP A 257 10.51 -9.02 -1.89
N ILE A 258 10.96 -10.23 -2.19
CA ILE A 258 11.47 -11.14 -1.16
C ILE A 258 12.90 -10.73 -0.83
N LYS A 259 13.10 -10.32 0.42
CA LYS A 259 14.41 -9.97 0.97
C LYS A 259 14.91 -11.12 1.85
N GLY A 260 16.16 -11.48 1.67
CA GLY A 260 16.89 -12.46 2.47
C GLY A 260 18.37 -12.10 2.45
N LYS A 261 19.13 -12.54 3.47
CA LYS A 261 20.58 -12.32 3.48
C LYS A 261 21.27 -13.25 2.48
N ASN A 262 20.84 -14.50 2.47
CA ASN A 262 21.27 -15.52 1.51
C ASN A 262 20.01 -16.13 0.87
N ILE A 263 19.99 -16.14 -0.45
CA ILE A 263 18.91 -16.71 -1.24
C ILE A 263 19.55 -17.64 -2.25
N GLU A 264 19.39 -18.93 -2.00
CA GLU A 264 20.03 -19.99 -2.77
C GLU A 264 18.98 -20.87 -3.42
N LEU A 265 19.24 -21.28 -4.66
CA LEU A 265 18.42 -22.27 -5.33
C LEU A 265 18.67 -23.63 -4.68
N LYS A 266 17.61 -24.26 -4.15
CA LYS A 266 17.70 -25.55 -3.46
C LYS A 266 17.91 -26.70 -4.44
N GLU A 267 17.21 -26.67 -5.56
CA GLU A 267 17.15 -27.72 -6.56
C GLU A 267 17.14 -27.10 -7.97
N PRO A 268 17.64 -27.79 -9.00
CA PRO A 268 17.53 -27.33 -10.38
C PRO A 268 16.07 -26.97 -10.73
N PRO A 269 15.83 -25.88 -11.49
CA PRO A 269 14.47 -25.46 -11.79
C PRO A 269 13.71 -26.55 -12.55
N LYS A 270 12.49 -26.86 -12.11
CA LYS A 270 11.69 -27.94 -12.68
C LYS A 270 10.73 -27.39 -13.72
N THR A 271 10.77 -27.86 -14.95
CA THR A 271 9.75 -27.54 -15.95
C THR A 271 8.46 -28.27 -15.58
N VAL A 272 7.42 -27.51 -15.23
CA VAL A 272 6.14 -28.07 -14.72
C VAL A 272 5.02 -28.06 -15.75
N HIS A 273 5.16 -27.27 -16.81
CA HIS A 273 4.20 -27.22 -17.91
C HIS A 273 4.88 -26.68 -19.17
N VAL A 274 4.45 -27.15 -20.34
CA VAL A 274 4.87 -26.63 -21.64
C VAL A 274 3.60 -26.32 -22.42
N ASP A 275 3.46 -25.07 -22.86
CA ASP A 275 2.31 -24.63 -23.63
C ASP A 275 2.36 -25.22 -25.04
N SER A 276 1.26 -25.87 -25.46
CA SER A 276 1.20 -26.61 -26.72
C SER A 276 1.21 -25.72 -27.96
N LEU A 277 0.82 -24.45 -27.82
CA LEU A 277 0.75 -23.49 -28.94
C LEU A 277 2.07 -22.74 -29.15
N SER A 278 2.71 -22.32 -28.06
CA SER A 278 3.91 -21.48 -28.10
C SER A 278 5.21 -22.22 -27.82
N GLY A 279 5.14 -23.44 -27.26
CA GLY A 279 6.30 -24.17 -26.75
C GLY A 279 6.95 -23.54 -25.52
N ALA A 280 6.38 -22.45 -24.98
CA ALA A 280 6.92 -21.77 -23.81
C ALA A 280 6.67 -22.58 -22.54
N THR A 281 7.63 -22.52 -21.63
CA THR A 281 7.62 -23.35 -20.41
C THR A 281 7.16 -22.56 -19.19
N THR A 282 6.51 -23.26 -18.27
CA THR A 282 6.32 -22.85 -16.88
C THR A 282 7.33 -23.59 -16.03
N ILE A 283 8.08 -22.87 -15.20
CA ILE A 283 9.20 -23.41 -14.43
C ILE A 283 8.96 -23.16 -12.94
N LEU A 284 9.09 -24.19 -12.12
CA LEU A 284 9.08 -24.12 -10.67
C LEU A 284 10.51 -23.96 -10.16
N PHE A 285 10.74 -22.86 -9.44
CA PHE A 285 11.97 -22.57 -8.72
C PHE A 285 11.74 -22.78 -7.23
N THR A 286 12.61 -23.56 -6.59
CA THR A 286 12.59 -23.76 -5.13
C THR A 286 13.83 -23.11 -4.52
N PHE A 287 13.63 -22.08 -3.69
CA PHE A 287 14.69 -21.37 -3.00
C PHE A 287 14.73 -21.72 -1.52
N THR A 288 15.93 -21.73 -0.95
CA THR A 288 16.15 -21.65 0.49
C THR A 288 16.55 -20.23 0.83
N ILE A 289 15.78 -19.60 1.71
CA ILE A 289 16.01 -18.22 2.16
C ILE A 289 16.49 -18.24 3.60
N ASP A 290 17.65 -17.66 3.84
CA ASP A 290 18.15 -17.36 5.18
C ASP A 290 17.75 -15.93 5.57
N ARG A 291 16.80 -15.84 6.51
CA ARG A 291 16.34 -14.58 7.10
C ARG A 291 16.95 -14.29 8.47
N GLY A 292 17.95 -15.07 8.87
CA GLY A 292 18.60 -14.91 10.16
C GLY A 292 19.39 -13.62 10.27
N VAL A 293 19.57 -13.18 11.50
CA VAL A 293 20.46 -12.06 11.83
C VAL A 293 21.59 -12.61 12.70
N THR A 294 22.82 -12.59 12.17
CA THR A 294 24.02 -12.95 12.93
C THR A 294 24.26 -11.98 14.08
N TRP A 295 25.01 -12.43 15.08
CA TRP A 295 25.36 -11.60 16.23
C TRP A 295 26.05 -10.28 15.80
N GLU A 296 27.01 -10.35 14.88
CA GLU A 296 27.78 -9.20 14.39
C GLU A 296 26.86 -8.18 13.72
N SER A 297 25.89 -8.67 12.95
CA SER A 297 24.91 -7.84 12.28
C SER A 297 23.94 -7.19 13.25
N ALA A 298 23.50 -7.89 14.29
CA ALA A 298 22.63 -7.34 15.32
C ALA A 298 23.37 -6.28 16.16
N LYS A 299 24.63 -6.54 16.50
CA LYS A 299 25.49 -5.60 17.21
C LYS A 299 25.71 -4.32 16.39
N ALA A 300 26.06 -4.47 15.10
CA ALA A 300 26.24 -3.32 14.21
C ALA A 300 24.96 -2.45 14.07
N MET A 301 23.77 -3.05 14.12
CA MET A 301 22.51 -2.29 14.12
C MET A 301 22.34 -1.42 15.36
N LEU A 302 22.74 -1.92 16.54
CA LEU A 302 22.70 -1.15 17.78
C LEU A 302 23.77 -0.05 17.77
N ASP A 303 25.01 -0.41 17.45
CA ASP A 303 26.16 0.51 17.42
C ASP A 303 25.92 1.67 16.43
N GLY A 304 25.41 1.36 15.22
CA GLY A 304 25.08 2.38 14.22
C GLY A 304 24.02 3.37 14.73
N ARG A 305 23.04 2.89 15.48
CA ARG A 305 21.97 3.72 16.02
C ARG A 305 22.43 4.64 17.16
N GLU A 306 23.33 4.15 18.01
CA GLU A 306 23.97 4.97 19.05
C GLU A 306 24.81 6.09 18.42
N ASN A 307 25.54 5.79 17.35
CA ASN A 307 26.33 6.79 16.60
C ASN A 307 25.48 7.86 15.91
N ASP A 308 24.29 7.50 15.44
CA ASP A 308 23.35 8.43 14.77
C ASP A 308 22.61 9.36 15.76
N GLY A 309 22.85 9.23 17.08
CA GLY A 309 22.19 10.04 18.11
C GLY A 309 20.69 9.76 18.26
N ALA A 310 20.19 8.69 17.62
CA ALA A 310 18.78 8.28 17.62
C ALA A 310 18.49 7.13 18.60
N GLY A 311 19.40 6.88 19.54
CA GLY A 311 19.33 5.79 20.51
C GLY A 311 18.42 6.12 21.71
N SER A 312 17.46 5.24 21.97
CA SER A 312 16.63 5.28 23.18
C SER A 312 17.38 4.71 24.38
N SER A 313 17.11 5.17 25.60
CA SER A 313 17.64 4.53 26.81
C SER A 313 17.21 3.06 26.96
N ASN A 314 16.08 2.68 26.34
CA ASN A 314 15.61 1.29 26.33
C ASN A 314 16.03 0.51 25.07
N ASP A 315 16.85 1.07 24.18
CA ASP A 315 17.41 0.30 23.08
C ASP A 315 18.45 -0.68 23.59
N GLY A 316 18.49 -1.88 23.00
CA GLY A 316 19.52 -2.87 23.29
C GLY A 316 18.99 -4.30 23.32
N PHE A 317 19.78 -5.17 23.93
CA PHE A 317 19.50 -6.61 23.95
C PHE A 317 18.69 -7.04 25.18
N TYR A 318 17.81 -7.99 24.95
CA TYR A 318 16.80 -8.45 25.91
C TYR A 318 16.76 -9.98 25.95
N GLU A 319 16.64 -10.53 27.16
CA GLU A 319 16.44 -11.96 27.43
C GLU A 319 15.02 -12.19 27.96
N SER A 320 14.37 -13.27 27.54
CA SER A 320 13.02 -13.61 28.02
C SER A 320 12.99 -13.88 29.53
N LYS A 321 12.02 -13.28 30.24
CA LYS A 321 11.85 -13.51 31.69
C LYS A 321 11.47 -14.94 32.03
N ARG A 322 10.66 -15.54 31.16
CA ARG A 322 10.20 -16.92 31.27
C ARG A 322 11.01 -17.76 30.30
N GLU A 323 11.38 -18.94 30.76
CA GLU A 323 11.78 -20.01 29.86
C GLU A 323 10.53 -20.51 29.16
N TRP A 324 10.61 -20.60 27.83
CA TRP A 324 9.54 -21.17 27.04
C TRP A 324 10.14 -22.13 26.03
N MET A 325 9.49 -23.28 25.88
CA MET A 325 9.94 -24.35 24.98
C MET A 325 11.39 -24.84 25.24
N GLY A 326 11.81 -24.80 26.50
CA GLY A 326 13.07 -25.37 26.99
C GLY A 326 14.28 -24.46 26.92
N ARG A 327 14.13 -23.16 26.60
CA ARG A 327 15.22 -22.19 26.63
C ARG A 327 14.76 -20.78 26.96
N ARG A 328 15.71 -19.89 27.21
CA ARG A 328 15.52 -18.43 27.18
C ARG A 328 15.85 -17.90 25.81
N HIS A 329 15.07 -16.93 25.34
CA HIS A 329 15.20 -16.35 24.02
C HIS A 329 15.81 -14.97 24.11
N PHE A 330 16.62 -14.62 23.11
CA PHE A 330 17.30 -13.34 23.01
C PHE A 330 16.69 -12.51 21.87
N THR A 331 16.56 -11.21 22.09
CA THR A 331 16.02 -10.29 21.09
C THR A 331 16.68 -8.92 21.22
N LEU A 332 16.82 -8.21 20.11
CA LEU A 332 17.27 -6.83 20.05
C LEU A 332 16.02 -5.96 19.92
N ALA A 333 15.85 -5.00 20.82
CA ALA A 333 14.76 -4.04 20.76
C ALA A 333 15.31 -2.67 20.41
N LEU A 334 14.72 -2.06 19.39
CA LEU A 334 15.07 -0.74 18.89
C LEU A 334 13.78 0.07 18.82
N GLU A 335 13.69 1.20 19.51
CA GLU A 335 12.57 2.14 19.42
C GLU A 335 12.23 2.47 17.96
N GLY A 336 10.95 2.58 17.62
CA GLY A 336 10.49 2.88 16.27
C GLY A 336 10.47 4.38 16.00
N SER A 337 9.67 4.79 15.02
CA SER A 337 9.37 6.20 14.76
C SER A 337 8.36 6.79 15.75
N THR A 338 7.60 5.94 16.42
CA THR A 338 6.66 6.31 17.47
C THR A 338 7.29 6.03 18.82
N GLU A 339 7.37 7.05 19.68
CA GLU A 339 7.91 6.93 21.03
C GLU A 339 7.19 5.84 21.84
N GLY A 340 7.96 5.03 22.56
CA GLY A 340 7.44 3.92 23.37
C GLY A 340 7.06 2.66 22.59
N ILE A 341 7.23 2.63 21.27
CA ILE A 341 6.99 1.45 20.42
C ILE A 341 8.33 0.91 19.93
N TYR A 342 8.60 -0.37 20.12
CA TYR A 342 9.90 -0.98 19.81
C TYR A 342 9.79 -2.01 18.69
N LYS A 343 10.67 -1.89 17.70
CA LYS A 343 10.98 -2.92 16.70
C LYS A 343 11.77 -4.04 17.35
N ILE A 344 11.30 -5.26 17.16
CA ILE A 344 11.86 -6.45 17.80
C ILE A 344 12.59 -7.27 16.75
N ILE A 345 13.89 -7.42 16.90
CA ILE A 345 14.74 -8.22 16.00
C ILE A 345 15.12 -9.50 16.73
N ARG A 346 14.93 -10.64 16.07
CA ARG A 346 15.24 -11.97 16.61
C ARG A 346 16.32 -12.66 15.79
N PRO A 347 17.15 -13.52 16.39
CA PRO A 347 18.19 -14.27 15.67
C PRO A 347 17.65 -15.06 14.48
N ALA A 348 16.49 -15.71 14.66
CA ALA A 348 15.92 -16.64 13.68
C ALA A 348 15.20 -15.97 12.51
N ILE A 349 14.46 -14.88 12.76
CA ILE A 349 13.55 -14.31 11.75
C ILE A 349 13.88 -12.87 11.35
N GLY A 350 14.87 -12.27 12.01
CA GLY A 350 15.18 -10.85 11.87
C GLY A 350 14.11 -9.98 12.51
N GLU A 351 13.80 -8.85 11.86
CA GLU A 351 12.80 -7.90 12.31
C GLU A 351 11.40 -8.54 12.30
N ALA A 352 10.78 -8.58 13.48
CA ALA A 352 9.44 -9.10 13.66
C ALA A 352 8.41 -8.12 13.06
N LEU A 353 7.41 -8.66 12.37
CA LEU A 353 6.31 -7.90 11.78
C LEU A 353 5.49 -7.08 12.80
N ARG A 354 5.51 -7.47 14.08
CA ARG A 354 4.79 -6.80 15.15
C ARG A 354 5.79 -6.07 16.05
N GLU A 355 5.69 -4.75 16.04
CA GLU A 355 6.31 -3.90 17.05
C GLU A 355 5.65 -4.10 18.42
N MET A 356 6.39 -3.79 19.48
CA MET A 356 6.04 -4.07 20.85
C MET A 356 6.07 -2.79 21.70
N PRO A 357 4.98 -2.44 22.41
CA PRO A 357 5.00 -1.34 23.36
C PRO A 357 6.01 -1.59 24.49
N LEU A 358 6.58 -0.52 25.04
CA LEU A 358 7.57 -0.59 26.12
C LEU A 358 7.07 -1.36 27.34
N SER A 359 5.79 -1.20 27.70
CA SER A 359 5.15 -1.90 28.81
C SER A 359 5.11 -3.42 28.58
N GLU A 360 4.79 -3.86 27.36
CA GLU A 360 4.79 -5.26 26.98
C GLU A 360 6.22 -5.84 26.94
N LEU A 361 7.18 -5.08 26.40
CA LEU A 361 8.59 -5.45 26.34
C LEU A 361 9.18 -5.66 27.75
N LYS A 362 9.01 -4.68 28.64
CA LYS A 362 9.45 -4.77 30.04
C LYS A 362 8.68 -5.84 30.82
N GLY A 363 7.46 -6.16 30.43
CA GLY A 363 6.69 -7.26 31.00
C GLY A 363 7.28 -8.63 30.66
N LYS A 364 7.63 -8.86 29.40
CA LYS A 364 8.06 -10.17 28.87
C LYS A 364 9.56 -10.43 28.93
N TYR A 365 10.39 -9.39 28.87
CA TYR A 365 11.83 -9.49 28.74
C TYR A 365 12.58 -8.68 29.81
N ARG A 366 13.86 -9.00 30.02
CA ARG A 366 14.81 -8.26 30.86
C ARG A 366 15.93 -7.75 29.98
N LYS A 367 16.28 -6.46 30.09
CA LYS A 367 17.43 -5.90 29.39
C LYS A 367 18.70 -6.57 29.92
N VAL A 368 19.62 -6.92 29.04
CA VAL A 368 20.88 -7.60 29.39
C VAL A 368 22.05 -6.72 28.98
N SER A 369 22.92 -6.39 29.95
CA SER A 369 24.11 -5.58 29.71
C SER A 369 25.36 -6.41 29.41
N SER A 370 25.36 -7.71 29.76
CA SER A 370 26.50 -8.60 29.51
C SER A 370 26.57 -9.02 28.05
N ILE A 371 27.57 -8.51 27.33
CA ILE A 371 27.77 -8.78 25.91
C ILE A 371 28.04 -10.27 25.64
N ASP A 372 28.83 -10.93 26.49
CA ASP A 372 29.20 -12.36 26.31
C ASP A 372 27.99 -13.29 26.49
N LYS A 373 27.10 -12.95 27.43
CA LYS A 373 25.87 -13.70 27.64
C LYS A 373 24.95 -13.59 26.43
N VAL A 374 24.79 -12.37 25.90
CA VAL A 374 23.93 -12.13 24.75
C VAL A 374 24.52 -12.73 23.49
N SER A 375 25.82 -12.55 23.23
CA SER A 375 26.48 -13.08 22.02
C SER A 375 26.34 -14.59 21.94
N LYS A 376 26.64 -15.30 23.03
CA LYS A 376 26.50 -16.76 23.11
C LYS A 376 25.04 -17.18 22.94
N GLY A 377 24.12 -16.57 23.70
CA GLY A 377 22.70 -16.91 23.63
C GLY A 377 22.06 -16.61 22.26
N TRP A 378 22.48 -15.52 21.62
CA TRP A 378 22.06 -15.14 20.28
C TRP A 378 22.57 -16.13 19.23
N GLN A 379 23.86 -16.50 19.31
CA GLN A 379 24.48 -17.45 18.40
C GLN A 379 23.86 -18.85 18.54
N ASP A 380 23.66 -19.31 19.78
CA ASP A 380 22.99 -20.59 20.05
C ASP A 380 21.57 -20.62 19.45
N GLU A 381 20.79 -19.54 19.60
CA GLU A 381 19.46 -19.44 19.00
C GLU A 381 19.51 -19.32 17.46
N TYR A 382 20.50 -18.61 16.92
CA TYR A 382 20.74 -18.48 15.49
C TYR A 382 21.08 -19.82 14.84
N ASP A 383 21.92 -20.64 15.47
CA ASP A 383 22.34 -21.92 14.94
C ASP A 383 21.23 -22.97 15.03
N VAL A 384 20.55 -23.03 16.17
CA VAL A 384 19.47 -24.00 16.38
C VAL A 384 18.25 -23.70 15.50
N SER A 385 17.94 -22.42 15.26
CA SER A 385 16.79 -22.03 14.44
C SER A 385 16.91 -22.43 12.96
N SER A 386 18.09 -22.82 12.48
CA SER A 386 18.27 -23.38 11.13
C SER A 386 17.48 -24.68 10.92
N LYS A 387 17.40 -25.54 11.95
CA LYS A 387 16.78 -26.88 11.89
C LYS A 387 15.53 -27.00 12.78
N GLN A 388 15.45 -26.20 13.84
CA GLN A 388 14.40 -26.29 14.84
C GLN A 388 13.42 -25.12 14.74
N CYS A 389 12.12 -25.41 14.85
CA CYS A 389 11.10 -24.40 14.93
C CYS A 389 11.12 -23.67 16.29
N MET A 390 10.50 -22.49 16.37
CA MET A 390 10.40 -21.70 17.60
C MET A 390 9.64 -22.44 18.73
N HIS A 391 8.83 -23.46 18.41
CA HIS A 391 8.14 -24.27 19.41
C HIS A 391 9.04 -25.31 20.11
N GLY A 392 10.33 -25.39 19.75
CA GLY A 392 11.29 -26.30 20.37
C GLY A 392 11.05 -27.77 20.00
N SER A 393 11.60 -28.68 20.80
CA SER A 393 11.62 -30.13 20.53
C SER A 393 10.27 -30.78 20.81
N LYS A 394 9.43 -30.15 21.63
CA LYS A 394 8.08 -30.61 21.98
C LYS A 394 7.00 -30.05 21.04
N CYS A 395 7.36 -29.67 19.82
CA CYS A 395 6.40 -29.11 18.86
C CYS A 395 5.36 -30.17 18.47
N LYS A 396 4.07 -29.86 18.65
CA LYS A 396 2.96 -30.74 18.26
C LYS A 396 2.94 -31.09 16.77
N VAL A 397 3.54 -30.26 15.93
CA VAL A 397 3.62 -30.42 14.47
C VAL A 397 4.87 -31.20 14.04
N GLY A 398 5.83 -31.40 14.95
CA GLY A 398 7.04 -32.19 14.70
C GLY A 398 7.99 -31.57 13.66
N SER A 399 8.64 -32.41 12.86
CA SER A 399 9.66 -32.04 11.87
C SER A 399 9.16 -31.11 10.76
N TYR A 400 7.85 -31.15 10.46
CA TYR A 400 7.19 -30.34 9.45
C TYR A 400 6.91 -28.89 9.87
N CYS A 401 7.13 -28.54 11.15
CA CYS A 401 6.91 -27.18 11.62
C CYS A 401 7.98 -26.22 11.09
N THR A 402 7.61 -25.27 10.25
CA THR A 402 8.50 -24.21 9.73
C THR A 402 8.39 -22.90 10.51
N VAL A 403 7.52 -22.83 11.52
CA VAL A 403 7.24 -21.61 12.28
C VAL A 403 8.48 -21.16 13.05
N GLY A 404 8.95 -19.95 12.73
CA GLY A 404 10.12 -19.34 13.37
C GLY A 404 11.44 -20.03 13.06
N ARG A 405 11.51 -20.88 12.03
CA ARG A 405 12.78 -21.37 11.48
C ARG A 405 13.52 -20.25 10.74
N ARG A 406 14.84 -20.30 10.78
CA ARG A 406 15.72 -19.36 10.07
C ARG A 406 15.76 -19.61 8.58
N LEU A 407 15.92 -20.88 8.21
CA LEU A 407 15.87 -21.32 6.83
C LEU A 407 14.41 -21.62 6.48
N GLN A 408 13.94 -20.99 5.42
CA GLN A 408 12.60 -21.22 4.91
C GLN A 408 12.65 -21.48 3.41
N GLU A 409 11.91 -22.50 2.99
CA GLU A 409 11.74 -22.83 1.58
C GLU A 409 10.66 -21.93 0.97
N PHE A 410 10.96 -21.40 -0.21
CA PHE A 410 10.08 -20.58 -1.01
C PHE A 410 9.96 -21.17 -2.41
N ASN A 411 8.73 -21.35 -2.88
CA ASN A 411 8.44 -21.89 -4.20
C ASN A 411 7.90 -20.78 -5.10
N ILE A 412 8.50 -20.60 -6.26
CA ILE A 412 8.14 -19.56 -7.24
C ILE A 412 7.88 -20.23 -8.58
N LEU A 413 6.70 -20.01 -9.16
CA LEU A 413 6.40 -20.38 -10.54
C LEU A 413 6.71 -19.21 -11.48
N GLY A 414 7.68 -19.38 -12.36
CA GLY A 414 8.05 -18.42 -13.41
C GLY A 414 7.76 -18.94 -14.82
N GLY A 415 8.00 -18.11 -15.83
CA GLY A 415 7.75 -18.44 -17.24
C GLY A 415 6.34 -18.08 -17.72
N LEU A 416 5.72 -18.91 -18.55
CA LEU A 416 4.40 -18.65 -19.12
C LEU A 416 3.26 -19.08 -18.17
N ILE A 417 2.72 -18.14 -17.40
CA ILE A 417 1.78 -18.45 -16.30
C ILE A 417 0.31 -18.35 -16.71
N LEU A 418 -0.04 -17.54 -17.70
CA LEU A 418 -1.44 -17.28 -18.08
C LEU A 418 -2.26 -18.54 -18.42
N PRO A 419 -1.73 -19.52 -19.19
CA PRO A 419 -2.47 -20.74 -19.51
C PRO A 419 -2.79 -21.59 -18.28
N VAL A 420 -1.91 -21.56 -17.28
CA VAL A 420 -2.01 -22.36 -16.06
C VAL A 420 -2.68 -21.62 -14.89
N TRP A 421 -3.07 -20.37 -15.09
CA TRP A 421 -3.58 -19.48 -14.05
C TRP A 421 -4.79 -20.06 -13.31
N GLY A 422 -5.78 -20.55 -14.05
CA GLY A 422 -7.00 -21.11 -13.46
C GLY A 422 -6.75 -22.37 -12.63
N THR A 423 -5.74 -23.16 -13.00
CA THR A 423 -5.32 -24.35 -12.23
C THR A 423 -4.67 -23.93 -10.91
N ILE A 424 -3.79 -22.93 -10.95
CA ILE A 424 -3.14 -22.38 -9.76
C ILE A 424 -4.18 -21.79 -8.81
N GLU A 425 -5.12 -20.99 -9.33
CA GLU A 425 -6.19 -20.39 -8.53
C GLU A 425 -7.04 -21.44 -7.81
N LYS A 426 -7.44 -22.51 -8.51
CA LYS A 426 -8.18 -23.63 -7.91
C LYS A 426 -7.38 -24.35 -6.82
N ALA A 427 -6.08 -24.53 -7.01
CA ALA A 427 -5.20 -25.18 -6.02
C ALA A 427 -5.00 -24.31 -4.76
N LEU A 428 -4.85 -22.99 -4.95
CA LEU A 428 -4.72 -22.05 -3.84
C LEU A 428 -6.06 -21.86 -3.09
N ALA A 429 -7.19 -21.82 -3.78
CA ALA A 429 -8.51 -21.67 -3.15
C ALA A 429 -8.82 -22.76 -2.10
N LYS A 430 -8.26 -23.96 -2.28
CA LYS A 430 -8.40 -25.11 -1.37
C LYS A 430 -7.54 -25.02 -0.10
N GLN A 431 -6.65 -24.04 0.01
CA GLN A 431 -5.74 -23.93 1.16
C GLN A 431 -6.48 -23.52 2.44
N VAL A 432 -6.05 -24.06 3.58
CA VAL A 432 -6.72 -23.80 4.88
C VAL A 432 -6.52 -22.35 5.33
N TYR A 433 -5.32 -21.80 5.16
CA TYR A 433 -4.99 -20.45 5.59
C TYR A 433 -5.38 -19.42 4.53
N GLN A 434 -6.10 -18.36 4.93
CA GLN A 434 -6.54 -17.28 4.03
C GLN A 434 -5.37 -16.61 3.27
N ASN A 435 -4.21 -16.46 3.92
CA ASN A 435 -3.01 -15.89 3.30
C ASN A 435 -2.40 -16.80 2.21
N HIS A 436 -2.74 -18.09 2.20
CA HIS A 436 -2.31 -19.05 1.18
C HIS A 436 -3.29 -19.17 0.01
N LYS A 437 -4.51 -18.63 0.15
CA LYS A 437 -5.53 -18.65 -0.92
C LYS A 437 -5.29 -17.62 -2.02
N ARG A 438 -4.47 -16.60 -1.74
CA ARG A 438 -4.24 -15.49 -2.67
C ARG A 438 -3.02 -15.73 -3.54
N ILE A 439 -3.18 -15.42 -4.84
CA ILE A 439 -2.08 -15.34 -5.78
C ILE A 439 -1.24 -14.10 -5.45
N ARG A 440 0.07 -14.26 -5.36
CA ARG A 440 1.01 -13.17 -5.09
C ARG A 440 2.13 -13.22 -6.10
N VAL A 441 2.37 -12.11 -6.79
CA VAL A 441 3.54 -11.96 -7.65
C VAL A 441 4.70 -11.56 -6.76
N VAL A 442 5.78 -12.34 -6.81
CA VAL A 442 6.99 -12.09 -6.06
C VAL A 442 8.15 -11.84 -6.99
N ARG A 443 9.05 -10.96 -6.54
CA ARG A 443 10.35 -10.74 -7.15
C ARG A 443 11.42 -11.09 -6.14
N LEU A 444 12.43 -11.80 -6.61
CA LEU A 444 13.55 -12.27 -5.82
C LEU A 444 14.83 -12.07 -6.62
N VAL A 445 15.91 -11.74 -5.91
CA VAL A 445 17.27 -11.65 -6.46
C VAL A 445 18.10 -12.65 -5.71
N THR A 446 18.68 -13.62 -6.42
CA THR A 446 19.58 -14.61 -5.82
C THR A 446 20.89 -13.94 -5.41
N THR A 447 21.48 -14.41 -4.32
CA THR A 447 22.64 -13.74 -3.71
C THR A 447 23.96 -14.11 -4.37
N ASN A 448 24.02 -15.29 -5.00
CA ASN A 448 25.28 -15.85 -5.49
C ASN A 448 25.58 -15.41 -6.92
N ASP A 449 24.55 -15.27 -7.76
CA ASP A 449 24.63 -14.97 -9.19
C ASP A 449 23.82 -13.71 -9.59
N ASN A 450 23.21 -13.01 -8.63
CA ASN A 450 22.40 -11.81 -8.85
C ASN A 450 21.28 -11.99 -9.90
N GLN A 451 20.83 -13.23 -10.10
CA GLN A 451 19.76 -13.55 -11.03
C GLN A 451 18.44 -13.03 -10.48
N ARG A 452 17.72 -12.28 -11.32
CA ARG A 452 16.40 -11.74 -10.98
C ARG A 452 15.32 -12.70 -11.46
N ILE A 453 14.49 -13.13 -10.53
CA ILE A 453 13.40 -14.06 -10.80
C ILE A 453 12.10 -13.40 -10.37
N VAL A 454 11.14 -13.40 -11.29
CA VAL A 454 9.80 -12.86 -11.09
C VAL A 454 8.81 -13.97 -11.40
N GLY A 455 7.87 -14.22 -10.50
CA GLY A 455 6.91 -15.29 -10.67
C GLY A 455 5.83 -15.27 -9.59
N LEU A 456 4.99 -16.30 -9.59
CA LEU A 456 3.95 -16.49 -8.58
C LEU A 456 4.50 -17.24 -7.39
N PHE A 457 4.27 -16.71 -6.18
CA PHE A 457 4.59 -17.42 -4.96
C PHE A 457 3.58 -18.55 -4.70
N ILE A 458 4.10 -19.76 -4.52
CA ILE A 458 3.32 -20.95 -4.19
C ILE A 458 3.66 -21.38 -2.75
N PRO A 459 2.68 -21.36 -1.82
CA PRO A 459 2.88 -21.88 -0.47
C PRO A 459 3.28 -23.35 -0.51
N ASN A 460 4.18 -23.80 0.38
CA ASN A 460 4.68 -25.18 0.41
C ASN A 460 3.54 -26.22 0.46
N ALA A 461 2.47 -25.93 1.21
CA ALA A 461 1.29 -26.79 1.30
C ALA A 461 0.45 -26.88 0.00
N ALA A 462 0.67 -25.96 -0.94
CA ALA A 462 -0.03 -25.92 -2.23
C ALA A 462 0.79 -26.48 -3.39
N VAL A 463 2.11 -26.67 -3.23
CA VAL A 463 3.02 -27.08 -4.31
C VAL A 463 2.54 -28.38 -4.96
N GLU A 464 2.29 -29.41 -4.15
CA GLU A 464 1.83 -30.71 -4.65
C GLU A 464 0.50 -30.59 -5.40
N SER A 465 -0.50 -29.89 -4.82
CA SER A 465 -1.79 -29.66 -5.49
C SER A 465 -1.66 -28.90 -6.80
N VAL A 466 -0.69 -27.99 -6.92
CA VAL A 466 -0.41 -27.27 -8.16
C VAL A 466 0.23 -28.22 -9.18
N LEU A 467 1.27 -28.96 -8.79
CA LEU A 467 1.95 -29.94 -9.66
C LEU A 467 0.98 -31.00 -10.21
N THR A 468 0.12 -31.57 -9.35
CA THR A 468 -0.92 -32.51 -9.78
C THR A 468 -1.92 -31.86 -10.74
N GLY A 469 -2.32 -30.61 -10.46
CA GLY A 469 -3.22 -29.87 -11.35
C GLY A 469 -2.62 -29.57 -12.71
N LEU A 470 -1.30 -29.42 -12.79
CA LEU A 470 -0.54 -29.25 -14.03
C LEU A 470 -0.23 -30.56 -14.75
N GLN A 471 -0.67 -31.70 -14.20
CA GLN A 471 -0.34 -33.04 -14.69
C GLN A 471 1.17 -33.28 -14.79
N TRP A 472 1.94 -32.65 -13.90
CA TRP A 472 3.37 -32.85 -13.85
C TRP A 472 3.67 -34.24 -13.28
N VAL A 473 4.31 -35.09 -14.09
CA VAL A 473 4.80 -36.40 -13.69
C VAL A 473 6.30 -36.26 -13.46
N GLN A 474 6.77 -36.76 -12.32
CA GLN A 474 8.20 -36.85 -12.05
C GLN A 474 8.77 -37.95 -12.96
N ASP A 475 9.62 -37.60 -13.91
CA ASP A 475 10.37 -38.61 -14.67
C ASP A 475 11.14 -39.47 -13.65
N ILE A 476 10.70 -40.72 -13.50
CA ILE A 476 11.44 -41.72 -12.75
C ILE A 476 12.63 -42.06 -13.64
N ASN A 477 13.78 -41.42 -13.37
CA ASN A 477 15.03 -41.89 -13.96
C ASN A 477 15.35 -43.24 -13.31
N ASP A 478 15.32 -44.29 -14.12
CA ASP A 478 15.91 -45.60 -13.84
C ASP A 478 17.41 -45.50 -13.52
#